data_AF-X1UKE3-F1
#
_entry.id   AF-X1UKE3-F1
#
_cell.length_a   1.000
_cell.length_b   1.000
_cell.length_c   1.000
_cell.angle_alpha   90.00
_cell.angle_beta   90.00
_cell.angle_gamma   90.00
#
_symmetry.space_group_name_H-M   'P 1'
#
loop_
_entity.id
_entity.type
_entity.pdbx_description
1 polymer ?
#
loop_
_entity_poly.entity_id
_entity_poly.type
_entity_poly.pdbx_seq_one_letter_code
_entity_poly.pdbx_strand_id
1 'polypeptide(L)' 'LREKARVEVFKCFLKGKYNRKVLIVQPSFNLVTEGTDITKEKLISPFLQQELRNFECYIVADKVYRFGKLKNLR' A
#
# COMPACT_ATOMS: atom_id res chain seq x y z
N LEU A 1 -26.82 -2.22 16.80
CA LEU A 1 -25.59 -1.42 17.03
C LEU A 1 -24.50 -1.96 16.12
N ARG A 2 -24.38 -1.44 14.89
CA ARG A 2 -23.17 -1.62 14.08
C ARG A 2 -22.34 -0.36 14.28
N GLU A 3 -21.54 -0.33 15.35
CA GLU A 3 -20.46 0.65 15.43
C GLU A 3 -19.62 0.51 14.16
N LYS A 4 -19.44 1.62 13.44
CA LYS A 4 -18.53 1.70 12.30
C LYS A 4 -17.16 1.22 12.78
N ALA A 5 -16.69 0.08 12.27
CA ALA A 5 -15.35 -0.41 12.58
C ALA A 5 -14.32 0.69 12.25
N ARG A 6 -13.45 1.00 13.21
CA ARG A 6 -12.38 1.98 13.02
C ARG A 6 -11.42 1.46 11.95
N VAL A 7 -11.22 2.27 10.90
CA VAL A 7 -10.26 1.98 9.83
C VAL A 7 -9.08 2.93 10.01
N GLU A 8 -7.89 2.37 10.13
CA GLU A 8 -6.63 3.12 10.23
C GLU A 8 -5.81 2.93 8.97
N VAL A 9 -5.16 4.01 8.52
CA VAL A 9 -4.27 4.02 7.35
C VAL A 9 -2.83 4.15 7.82
N PHE A 10 -1.94 3.39 7.18
CA PHE A 10 -0.52 3.35 7.53
C PHE A 10 0.35 3.58 6.29
N LYS A 11 1.47 4.28 6.48
CA LYS A 11 2.53 4.37 5.47
C LYS A 11 3.09 2.97 5.21
N CYS A 12 3.09 2.55 3.96
CA CYS A 12 3.55 1.22 3.59
C CYS A 12 4.42 1.24 2.34
N PHE A 13 5.38 0.32 2.29
CA PHE A 13 6.05 -0.06 1.08
C PHE A 13 5.22 -1.10 0.35
N LEU A 14 5.22 -1.03 -0.98
CA LEU A 14 4.66 -2.08 -1.81
C LEU A 14 5.77 -2.76 -2.60
N LYS A 15 5.75 -4.09 -2.61
CA LYS A 15 6.66 -4.91 -3.42
C LYS A 15 5.84 -5.69 -4.42
N GLY A 16 6.14 -5.51 -5.69
CA GLY A 16 5.52 -6.26 -6.77
C GLY A 16 6.47 -6.43 -7.95
N LYS A 17 5.89 -6.71 -9.11
CA LYS A 17 6.62 -6.73 -10.38
C LYS A 17 6.12 -5.60 -11.26
N TYR A 18 7.03 -5.02 -12.01
CA TYR A 18 6.73 -4.18 -13.16
C TYR A 18 7.54 -4.73 -14.33
N ASN A 19 6.84 -5.23 -15.35
CA ASN A 19 7.43 -6.05 -16.40
C ASN A 19 8.25 -7.22 -15.80
N ARG A 20 9.53 -7.31 -16.13
CA ARG A 20 10.45 -8.36 -15.65
C ARG A 20 11.25 -7.95 -14.41
N LYS A 21 10.98 -6.78 -13.83
CA LYS A 21 11.75 -6.22 -12.71
C LYS A 21 10.93 -6.22 -11.42
N VAL A 22 11.62 -6.31 -10.29
CA VAL A 22 11.01 -6.05 -8.98
C VAL A 22 10.76 -4.56 -8.86
N LEU A 23 9.52 -4.20 -8.56
CA LEU A 23 9.12 -2.82 -8.26
C LEU A 23 8.95 -2.69 -6.75
N ILE A 24 9.68 -1.76 -6.16
CA ILE A 24 9.51 -1.33 -4.78
C ILE A 24 8.94 0.09 -4.80
N VAL A 25 7.74 0.24 -4.24
CA VAL A 25 7.06 1.52 -4.09
C VAL A 25 7.33 2.01 -2.68
N GLN A 26 7.88 3.22 -2.58
CA GLN A 26 8.13 3.85 -1.28
C GLN A 26 6.89 4.62 -0.84
N PRO A 27 6.56 4.63 0.46
CA PRO A 27 5.57 5.54 0.98
C PRO A 27 6.07 6.98 0.92
N SER A 28 5.15 7.94 1.05
CA SER A 28 5.53 9.32 1.37
C SER A 28 6.09 9.36 2.79
N PHE A 29 7.34 9.84 2.92
CA PHE A 29 8.00 10.08 4.22
C PHE A 29 7.61 11.42 4.86
N ASN A 30 6.62 12.12 4.29
CA ASN A 30 6.10 13.34 4.89
C ASN A 30 5.14 12.96 6.04
N LEU A 31 5.42 13.49 7.23
CA LEU A 31 4.61 13.27 8.45
C LEU A 31 3.32 14.09 8.47
N VAL A 32 3.26 15.19 7.71
CA VAL A 32 2.11 16.10 7.64
C VAL A 32 1.09 15.62 6.61
N THR A 33 1.53 14.94 5.55
CA THR A 33 0.65 14.50 4.47
C THR A 33 0.47 12.99 4.49
N GLU A 34 -0.77 12.50 4.46
CA GLU A 34 -1.09 11.06 4.52
C GLU A 34 -0.56 10.30 3.30
N GLY A 35 -0.48 10.96 2.13
CA GLY A 35 -0.16 10.31 0.86
C GLY A 35 -1.42 9.82 0.16
N THR A 36 -1.30 8.75 -0.63
CA THR A 36 -2.41 8.19 -1.42
C THR A 36 -2.91 6.90 -0.78
N ASP A 37 -4.22 6.81 -0.51
CA ASP A 37 -4.85 5.57 -0.08
C ASP A 37 -4.98 4.60 -1.26
N ILE A 38 -4.06 3.62 -1.32
CA ILE A 38 -3.98 2.60 -2.38
C ILE A 38 -5.22 1.70 -2.47
N THR A 39 -6.09 1.69 -1.45
CA THR A 39 -7.30 0.86 -1.43
C THR A 39 -8.48 1.56 -2.13
N LYS A 40 -8.51 2.90 -2.09
CA LYS A 40 -9.64 3.72 -2.56
C LYS A 40 -9.32 4.60 -3.76
N GLU A 41 -8.12 5.15 -3.82
CA GLU A 41 -7.78 6.20 -4.78
C GLU A 41 -7.28 5.64 -6.12
N LYS A 42 -7.46 6.45 -7.17
CA LYS A 42 -6.90 6.16 -8.49
C LYS A 42 -5.43 6.53 -8.50
N LEU A 43 -4.57 5.54 -8.70
CA LEU A 43 -3.12 5.73 -8.67
C LEU A 43 -2.63 6.45 -9.93
N ILE A 44 -1.86 7.52 -9.73
CA ILE A 44 -1.37 8.40 -10.81
C ILE A 44 -0.07 7.91 -11.47
N SER A 45 0.71 7.09 -10.76
CA SER A 45 2.01 6.63 -11.26
C SER A 45 1.83 5.60 -12.39
N PRO A 46 2.49 5.78 -13.56
CA PRO A 46 2.47 4.77 -14.63
C PRO A 46 2.95 3.38 -14.19
N PHE A 47 3.81 3.30 -13.16
CA PHE A 47 4.27 2.03 -12.60
C PHE A 47 3.18 1.30 -11.79
N LEU A 48 2.12 2.00 -11.42
CA LEU A 48 0.99 1.50 -10.65
C LEU A 48 -0.30 1.40 -11.48
N GLN A 49 -0.26 1.83 -12.74
CA GLN A 49 -1.33 1.63 -13.72
C GLN A 49 -1.33 0.18 -14.25
N GLN A 50 -1.46 -0.77 -13.33
CA GLN A 50 -1.49 -2.21 -13.59
C GLN A 50 -2.27 -2.91 -12.46
N GLU A 51 -2.50 -4.21 -12.60
CA GLU A 51 -3.13 -5.00 -11.54
C GLU A 51 -2.19 -5.17 -10.34
N LEU A 52 -2.61 -4.69 -9.17
CA LEU A 52 -1.79 -4.66 -7.95
C LEU A 52 -2.17 -5.75 -6.93
N ARG A 53 -3.18 -6.59 -7.19
CA ARG A 53 -3.63 -7.68 -6.30
C ARG A 53 -2.50 -8.52 -5.70
N ASN A 54 -1.42 -8.73 -6.45
CA ASN A 54 -0.29 -9.56 -6.04
C ASN A 54 0.85 -8.79 -5.35
N PHE A 55 0.75 -7.47 -5.24
CA PHE A 55 1.73 -6.67 -4.52
C PHE A 55 1.63 -6.98 -3.03
N GLU A 56 2.79 -7.13 -2.40
CA GLU A 56 2.93 -7.32 -0.98
C GLU A 56 3.08 -5.98 -0.27
N CYS A 57 2.33 -5.79 0.80
CA CYS A 57 2.34 -4.62 1.66
C CYS A 57 3.24 -4.84 2.87
N TYR A 58 4.12 -3.88 3.11
CA TYR A 58 5.05 -3.87 4.24
C TYR A 58 4.95 -2.55 4.99
N ILE A 59 4.72 -2.61 6.29
CA ILE A 59 4.78 -1.43 7.17
C ILE A 59 6.09 -1.51 7.94
N VAL A 60 6.84 -0.40 7.98
CA VAL A 60 8.11 -0.30 8.71
C VAL A 60 7.89 0.66 9.87
N ALA A 61 7.89 0.13 11.08
CA ALA A 61 7.81 0.90 12.33
C ALA A 61 8.93 0.44 13.28
N ASP A 62 8.61 -0.03 14.48
CA ASP A 62 9.57 -0.69 15.39
C ASP A 62 10.20 -1.95 14.76
N LYS A 63 9.43 -2.60 13.88
CA LYS A 63 9.88 -3.72 13.04
C LYS A 63 9.21 -3.67 11.67
N VAL A 64 9.61 -4.60 10.81
CA VAL A 64 8.96 -4.80 9.51
C VAL A 64 7.75 -5.71 9.68
N TYR A 65 6.57 -5.17 9.45
CA TYR A 65 5.32 -5.91 9.45
C TYR A 65 4.91 -6.25 8.02
N ARG A 66 4.80 -7.55 7.73
CA ARG A 66 4.26 -8.03 6.46
C ARG A 66 2.75 -8.15 6.56
N PHE A 67 2.03 -7.22 5.93
CA PHE A 67 0.57 -7.18 5.92
C PHE A 67 -0.05 -8.12 4.87
N GLY A 68 0.78 -8.69 4.00
CA GLY A 68 0.34 -9.64 2.98
C GLY A 68 0.02 -8.96 1.65
N LYS A 69 -0.80 -9.63 0.82
CA LYS A 69 -1.09 -9.18 -0.54
C LYS A 69 -2.26 -8.19 -0.55
N LEU A 70 -2.21 -7.18 -1.43
CA LEU A 70 -3.26 -6.17 -1.53
C LEU A 70 -4.66 -6.74 -1.77
N LYS A 71 -4.77 -7.86 -2.49
CA LYS A 71 -6.07 -8.53 -2.70
C LYS A 71 -6.75 -9.02 -1.41
N ASN A 72 -6.02 -9.17 -0.32
CA ASN A 72 -6.53 -9.60 0.97
C ASN A 72 -6.87 -8.42 1.90
N LEU A 73 -6.53 -7.19 1.48
CA LEU A 73 -6.74 -5.96 2.26
C LEU A 73 -7.92 -5.14 1.70
N ARG A 74 -8.57 -5.62 0.65
CA ARG A 74 -9.60 -4.93 -0.13
C ARG A 74 -10.93 -5.64 -0.03
#